data_AF-A0A3B8Q6X9-F1
#
_entry.id   AF-A0A3B8Q6X9-F1
#
_cell.length_a   1.000
_cell.length_b   1.000
_cell.length_c   1.000
_cell.angle_alpha   90.00
_cell.angle_beta   90.00
_cell.angle_gamma   90.00
#
_symmetry.space_group_name_H-M   'P 1'
#
loop_
_entity.id
_entity.type
_entity.pdbx_description
1 polymer ?
#
loop_
_entity_poly.entity_id
_entity_poly.type
_entity_poly.pdbx_seq_one_letter_code
_entity_poly.pdbx_strand_id
1 'polypeptide(L)'
;MRLAADTNWLQAIYFDSSRSPIVDRFLRRHGLPLFVSAPVLLECRNVFSRIAGDGRPAEWVHLESDLGSRIQRLPLSWEEIVSAAEDLIGRYSAHSTLGTL
;
A
#
# COMPACT_ATOMS: atom_id res chain seq x y z
N MET A 1 6.11 -16.54 4.34
CA MET A 1 5.98 -15.56 3.23
C MET A 1 5.25 -14.34 3.77
N ARG A 2 5.72 -13.12 3.52
CA ARG A 2 5.00 -11.87 3.87
C ARG A 2 4.50 -11.25 2.57
N LEU A 3 3.24 -10.82 2.54
CA LEU A 3 2.66 -10.15 1.37
C LEU A 3 2.73 -8.64 1.61
N ALA A 4 3.57 -7.92 0.87
CA ALA A 4 3.57 -6.47 0.90
C ALA A 4 2.53 -5.94 -0.10
N ALA A 5 1.69 -5.00 0.33
CA ALA A 5 0.75 -4.30 -0.54
C ALA A 5 1.29 -2.91 -0.89
N ASP A 6 1.21 -2.56 -2.16
CA ASP A 6 1.45 -1.20 -2.64
C ASP A 6 0.14 -0.39 -2.65
N THR A 7 0.26 0.89 -3.01
CA THR A 7 -0.86 1.82 -3.06
C THR A 7 -1.93 1.38 -4.07
N ASN A 8 -1.54 0.83 -5.21
CA ASN A 8 -2.45 0.36 -6.26
C ASN A 8 -3.28 -0.85 -5.79
N TRP A 9 -2.65 -1.78 -5.08
CA TRP A 9 -3.32 -2.94 -4.51
C TRP A 9 -4.35 -2.51 -3.47
N LEU A 10 -4.01 -1.56 -2.59
CA LEU A 10 -4.94 -1.02 -1.59
C LEU A 10 -6.08 -0.26 -2.27
N GLN A 11 -5.81 0.57 -3.28
CA GLN A 11 -6.84 1.22 -4.07
C GLN A 11 -7.81 0.19 -4.68
N ALA A 12 -7.31 -0.92 -5.22
CA ALA A 12 -8.15 -1.97 -5.79
C ALA A 12 -9.04 -2.69 -4.74
N ILE A 13 -8.59 -2.80 -3.48
CA ILE A 13 -9.42 -3.38 -2.41
C ILE A 13 -10.60 -2.48 -2.07
N TYR A 14 -10.35 -1.16 -1.94
CA TYR A 14 -11.29 -0.23 -1.33
C TYR A 14 -12.14 0.56 -2.33
N PHE A 15 -11.65 0.83 -3.54
CA PHE A 15 -12.40 1.56 -4.58
C PHE A 15 -12.96 0.67 -5.69
N ASP A 16 -12.29 -0.45 -6.00
CA ASP A 16 -12.65 -1.27 -7.16
C ASP A 16 -13.49 -2.49 -6.73
N SER A 17 -14.81 -2.36 -6.84
CA SER A 17 -15.76 -3.43 -6.53
C SER A 17 -15.59 -4.69 -7.39
N SER A 18 -14.94 -4.60 -8.55
CA SER A 18 -14.66 -5.74 -9.42
C SER A 18 -13.40 -6.51 -9.02
N ARG A 19 -12.39 -5.81 -8.47
CA ARG A 19 -11.12 -6.39 -8.02
C ARG A 19 -11.12 -6.81 -6.56
N SER A 20 -11.91 -6.13 -5.73
CA SER A 20 -12.03 -6.43 -4.30
C SER A 20 -12.33 -7.92 -4.01
N PRO A 21 -13.27 -8.60 -4.71
CA PRO A 21 -13.52 -10.03 -4.49
C PRO A 21 -12.36 -10.95 -4.86
N ILE A 22 -11.54 -10.56 -5.85
CA ILE A 22 -10.36 -11.32 -6.30
C ILE A 22 -9.28 -11.24 -5.22
N VAL A 23 -9.01 -10.03 -4.73
CA VAL A 23 -8.03 -9.80 -3.67
C VAL A 23 -8.46 -10.51 -2.37
N ASP A 24 -9.72 -10.39 -2.01
CA ASP A 24 -10.32 -11.10 -0.88
C ASP A 24 -10.13 -12.62 -0.97
N ARG A 25 -10.41 -13.20 -2.15
CA ARG A 25 -10.22 -14.64 -2.38
C ARG A 25 -8.76 -15.04 -2.24
N PHE A 26 -7.84 -14.22 -2.75
CA PHE A 26 -6.40 -14.44 -2.61
C PHE A 26 -5.98 -14.43 -1.14
N LEU A 27 -6.37 -13.41 -0.37
CA LEU A 27 -6.02 -13.34 1.06
C LEU A 27 -6.63 -14.47 1.88
N ARG A 28 -7.90 -14.82 1.65
CA ARG A 28 -8.55 -15.97 2.31
C ARG A 28 -7.84 -17.28 2.00
N ARG A 29 -7.41 -17.50 0.75
CA ARG A 29 -6.70 -18.71 0.34
C ARG A 29 -5.35 -18.86 1.04
N HIS A 30 -4.65 -17.76 1.26
CA HIS A 30 -3.30 -17.78 1.82
C HIS A 30 -3.26 -17.57 3.33
N GLY A 31 -4.32 -17.02 3.95
CA GLY A 31 -4.41 -16.83 5.40
C GLY A 31 -3.34 -15.90 5.97
N LEU A 32 -2.73 -15.05 5.14
CA LEU A 32 -1.62 -14.18 5.53
C LEU A 32 -2.11 -12.72 5.61
N PRO A 33 -1.67 -11.96 6.63
CA PRO A 33 -1.93 -10.53 6.68
C PRO A 33 -1.20 -9.80 5.56
N LEU A 34 -1.79 -8.70 5.07
CA LEU A 34 -1.14 -7.77 4.17
C LEU A 34 -0.27 -6.80 4.96
N PHE A 35 0.98 -6.64 4.56
CA PHE A 35 1.91 -5.72 5.17
C PHE A 35 2.01 -4.43 4.37
N VAL A 36 1.95 -3.29 5.06
CA VAL A 36 2.02 -1.95 4.43
C VAL A 36 3.10 -1.11 5.11
N SER A 37 3.87 -0.37 4.32
CA SER A 37 4.87 0.56 4.85
C SER A 37 4.24 1.91 5.18
N ALA A 38 4.93 2.73 5.98
CA ALA A 38 4.46 4.08 6.29
C ALA A 38 4.33 4.98 5.03
N PRO A 39 5.28 4.98 4.06
CA PRO A 39 5.10 5.69 2.80
C PRO A 39 3.84 5.29 2.04
N VAL A 40 3.53 3.99 1.97
CA VAL A 40 2.34 3.48 1.28
C VAL A 40 1.07 4.01 1.93
N LEU A 41 1.00 4.03 3.27
CA LEU A 41 -0.16 4.59 3.97
C LEU A 41 -0.34 6.09 3.69
N LEU A 42 0.74 6.86 3.62
CA LEU A 42 0.69 8.28 3.27
C LEU A 42 0.24 8.49 1.82
N GLU A 43 0.77 7.69 0.89
CA GLU A 43 0.36 7.73 -0.50
C GLU A 43 -1.10 7.36 -0.67
N CYS A 44 -1.57 6.29 0.00
CA CYS A 44 -2.98 5.92 0.04
C CYS A 44 -3.86 7.05 0.57
N ARG A 45 -3.47 7.71 1.66
CA ARG A 45 -4.24 8.85 2.20
C ARG A 45 -4.44 9.93 1.15
N ASN A 46 -3.38 10.29 0.43
CA ASN A 46 -3.44 11.29 -0.64
C ASN A 46 -4.30 10.79 -1.83
N VAL A 47 -4.05 9.57 -2.31
CA VAL A 47 -4.76 8.98 -3.46
C VAL A 47 -6.26 8.85 -3.18
N PHE A 48 -6.63 8.36 -2.00
CA PHE A 48 -8.02 8.13 -1.61
C PHE A 48 -8.77 9.46 -1.53
N SER A 49 -8.17 10.45 -0.87
CA SER A 49 -8.75 11.79 -0.80
C SER A 49 -8.91 12.44 -2.17
N ARG A 50 -7.91 12.29 -3.05
CA ARG A 50 -7.98 12.83 -4.41
C ARG A 50 -9.07 12.18 -5.26
N ILE A 51 -9.22 10.85 -5.18
CA ILE A 51 -10.23 10.12 -5.96
C ILE A 51 -11.64 10.45 -5.48
N ALA A 52 -11.84 10.48 -4.15
CA ALA A 52 -13.14 10.73 -3.56
C ALA A 52 -13.54 12.22 -3.54
N GLY A 53 -12.58 13.13 -3.71
CA GLY A 53 -12.80 14.58 -3.57
C GLY A 53 -13.08 15.01 -2.12
N ASP A 54 -12.67 14.20 -1.13
CA ASP A 54 -12.95 14.40 0.29
C ASP A 54 -11.63 14.30 1.10
N GLY A 55 -11.47 15.18 2.10
CA GLY A 55 -10.36 15.12 3.04
C GLY A 55 -10.42 13.88 3.96
N ARG A 56 -11.56 13.22 4.13
CA ARG A 56 -11.68 11.98 4.91
C ARG A 56 -12.70 11.01 4.29
N PRO A 57 -12.34 10.35 3.17
CA PRO A 57 -13.27 9.48 2.46
C PRO A 57 -13.54 8.17 3.21
N ALA A 58 -14.69 7.54 2.93
CA ALA A 58 -15.11 6.31 3.59
C ALA A 58 -14.12 5.16 3.38
N GLU A 59 -13.50 5.08 2.21
CA GLU A 59 -12.48 4.09 1.85
C GLU A 59 -11.24 4.22 2.73
N TRP A 60 -10.87 5.44 3.12
CA TRP A 60 -9.77 5.66 4.05
C TRP A 60 -10.14 5.19 5.45
N VAL A 61 -11.35 5.54 5.91
CA VAL A 61 -11.84 5.10 7.22
C VAL A 61 -11.93 3.57 7.30
N HIS A 62 -12.34 2.92 6.21
CA HIS A 62 -12.38 1.46 6.13
C HIS A 62 -10.97 0.86 6.19
N LEU A 63 -10.01 1.42 5.46
CA LEU A 63 -8.61 1.01 5.55
C LEU A 63 -8.07 1.18 6.97
N GLU A 64 -8.35 2.30 7.65
CA GLU A 64 -7.97 2.52 9.05
C GLU A 64 -8.53 1.44 9.97
N SER A 65 -9.77 0.99 9.77
CA SER A 65 -10.38 -0.08 10.58
C SER A 65 -9.77 -1.46 10.35
N ASP A 66 -9.20 -1.71 9.16
CA ASP A 66 -8.51 -2.96 8.83
C ASP A 66 -7.07 -3.01 9.36
N LEU A 67 -6.52 -1.87 9.82
CA LEU A 67 -5.20 -1.81 10.45
C LEU A 67 -5.18 -2.56 11.78
N GLY A 68 -4.15 -3.38 11.98
CA GLY A 68 -3.99 -4.23 13.17
C GLY A 68 -4.75 -5.56 13.09
N SER A 69 -5.57 -5.76 12.07
CA SER A 69 -6.24 -7.04 11.79
C SER A 69 -5.75 -7.63 10.47
N ARG A 70 -6.50 -7.45 9.38
CA ARG A 70 -6.21 -7.90 8.02
C ARG A 70 -4.97 -7.21 7.43
N ILE A 71 -4.75 -5.95 7.80
CA ILE A 71 -3.61 -5.15 7.37
C ILE A 71 -2.69 -4.90 8.56
N GLN A 72 -1.41 -5.14 8.38
CA GLN A 72 -0.38 -4.97 9.39
C GLN A 72 0.63 -3.93 8.91
N ARG A 73 0.99 -2.99 9.77
CA ARG A 73 2.07 -2.04 9.44
C ARG A 73 3.41 -2.76 9.52
N LEU A 74 4.26 -2.55 8.52
CA LEU A 74 5.64 -3.03 8.59
C LEU A 74 6.35 -2.36 9.76
N PRO A 75 7.01 -3.13 10.65
CA PRO A 75 7.74 -2.58 11.78
C PRO A 75 9.14 -2.13 11.32
N LEU A 76 9.18 -1.27 10.31
CA LEU A 76 10.41 -0.67 9.78
C LEU A 76 10.48 0.79 10.21
N SER A 77 11.64 1.20 10.68
CA SER A 77 11.95 2.61 10.96
C SER A 77 12.03 3.40 9.66
N TRP A 78 11.94 4.72 9.77
CA TRP A 78 12.12 5.59 8.60
C TRP A 78 13.52 5.44 8.01
N GLU A 79 14.53 5.35 8.87
CA GLU A 79 15.93 5.19 8.50
C GLU A 79 16.17 3.88 7.75
N GLU A 80 15.54 2.78 8.18
CA GLU A 80 15.62 1.49 7.48
C GLU A 80 15.01 1.56 6.08
N ILE A 81 13.87 2.25 5.94
CA ILE A 81 13.20 2.45 4.65
C ILE A 81 14.08 3.29 3.72
N VAL A 82 14.63 4.40 4.21
CA VAL A 82 15.52 5.28 3.43
C VAL A 82 16.75 4.51 2.97
N SER A 83 17.42 3.80 3.88
CA SER A 83 18.62 3.03 3.54
C SER A 83 18.34 1.97 2.47
N ALA A 84 17.23 1.23 2.58
CA ALA A 84 16.82 0.26 1.57
C ALA A 84 16.47 0.92 0.22
N ALA A 85 15.84 2.09 0.25
CA ALA A 85 15.50 2.83 -0.95
C ALA A 85 16.76 3.37 -1.66
N GLU A 86 17.73 3.90 -0.92
CA GLU A 86 19.01 4.36 -1.45
C GLU A 86 19.80 3.21 -2.11
N ASP A 87 19.84 2.03 -1.50
CA ASP A 87 20.47 0.84 -2.09
C ASP A 87 19.78 0.44 -3.41
N LEU A 88 18.44 0.46 -3.46
CA LEU A 88 17.69 0.20 -4.69
C LEU A 88 17.97 1.26 -5.76
N ILE A 89 18.00 2.55 -5.40
CA ILE A 89 18.32 3.64 -6.32
C ILE A 89 19.74 3.46 -6.86
N GLY A 90 20.71 3.16 -6.00
CA GLY A 90 22.10 2.92 -6.40
C GLY A 90 22.23 1.78 -7.41
N ARG A 91 21.43 0.72 -7.26
CA ARG A 91 21.44 -0.45 -8.16
C ARG A 91 20.70 -0.22 -9.47
N TYR A 92 19.60 0.52 -9.45
CA TYR A 92 18.65 0.54 -10.57
C TYR A 92 18.46 1.89 -11.25
N SER A 93 18.97 2.99 -10.69
CA SER A 93 18.79 4.34 -11.25
C SER A 93 19.28 4.48 -12.68
N ALA A 94 20.40 3.84 -13.04
CA ALA A 94 20.94 3.86 -14.40
C ALA A 94 20.04 3.21 -15.47
N HIS A 95 19.05 2.41 -15.03
CA HIS A 95 18.14 1.67 -15.91
C HIS A 95 16.67 2.05 -15.70
N SER A 96 16.39 3.03 -14.86
CA SER A 96 15.05 3.37 -14.42
C SER A 96 14.69 4.80 -14.79
N THR A 97 13.56 4.97 -15.49
CA THR A 97 12.95 6.28 -15.78
C THR A 97 11.92 6.68 -14.70
N LEU A 98 12.08 6.18 -13.47
CA LEU A 98 11.19 6.52 -12.36
C LEU A 98 11.19 8.03 -12.11
N GLY A 99 10.04 8.67 -12.35
CA GLY A 99 9.84 10.11 -12.12
C GLY A 99 10.27 11.04 -13.25
N THR A 100 10.69 10.52 -14.41
CA THR A 100 11.11 11.35 -15.57
C THR A 100 10.18 11.29 -16.78
N LEU A 101 8.92 10.84 -16.58
CA LEU A 101 7.85 10.87 -17.58
C LEU A 101 6.58 11.53 -17.02
#